data_AF-A0A2M8NPA9-F1
#
_entry.id   AF-A0A2M8NPA9-F1
#
_cell.length_a   1.000
_cell.length_b   1.000
_cell.length_c   1.000
_cell.angle_alpha   90.00
_cell.angle_beta   90.00
_cell.angle_gamma   90.00
#
_symmetry.space_group_name_H-M   'P 1'
#
loop_
_entity.id
_entity.type
_entity.pdbx_description
1 polymer ?
#
loop_
_entity_poly.entity_id
_entity_poly.type
_entity_poly.pdbx_seq_one_letter_code
_entity_poly.pdbx_strand_id
1 'polypeptide(L)'
;MVGGVWDEYLQGRGYEAIGFDLSLSDNQTSILSPAFDLPDDIAPALESREVHVELSAEANRVYVPIILRGEVLGVLRFILPPDQPPSERKLDLIQSVVDRLALALENKRLFEQSRSQAIRERKANEVARELIGATEVRDVLNLAARMFTDVLGAIHTHIQLQPDVMKSATMTHEVPSISADSSVGGESNA
;
A
#
# COMPACT_ATOMS: atom_id res chain seq x y z
N MET A 1 4.57 -11.86 -14.24
CA MET A 1 5.63 -12.19 -13.27
C MET A 1 5.23 -11.63 -11.89
N VAL A 2 4.14 -12.17 -11.35
CA VAL A 2 3.54 -12.07 -10.01
C VAL A 2 4.51 -12.52 -8.89
N GLY A 3 5.45 -13.44 -9.13
CA GLY A 3 6.45 -13.83 -8.12
C GLY A 3 7.26 -12.66 -7.53
N GLY A 4 7.69 -11.71 -8.37
CA GLY A 4 8.42 -10.52 -7.91
C GLY A 4 7.55 -9.50 -7.16
N VAL A 5 6.24 -9.47 -7.41
CA VAL A 5 5.32 -8.53 -6.75
C VAL A 5 5.15 -8.87 -5.27
N TRP A 6 5.17 -10.16 -4.94
CA TRP A 6 5.08 -10.62 -3.56
C TRP A 6 6.37 -10.40 -2.78
N ASP A 7 7.52 -10.61 -3.43
CA ASP A 7 8.83 -10.29 -2.84
C ASP A 7 8.94 -8.78 -2.53
N GLU A 8 8.66 -7.91 -3.50
CA GLU A 8 8.64 -6.46 -3.29
C GLU A 8 7.63 -6.03 -2.22
N TYR A 9 6.44 -6.66 -2.21
CA TYR A 9 5.43 -6.40 -1.18
C TYR A 9 5.91 -6.77 0.22
N LEU A 10 6.55 -7.93 0.41
CA LEU A 10 7.05 -8.37 1.71
C LEU A 10 8.23 -7.51 2.17
N GLN A 11 9.19 -7.23 1.28
CA GLN A 11 10.33 -6.35 1.57
C GLN A 11 9.88 -4.93 1.94
N GLY A 12 8.93 -4.36 1.20
CA GLY A 12 8.34 -3.05 1.50
C GLY A 12 7.61 -2.97 2.85
N ARG A 13 7.39 -4.11 3.51
CA ARG A 13 6.76 -4.22 4.83
C ARG A 13 7.76 -4.62 5.93
N GLY A 14 9.04 -4.79 5.60
CA GLY A 14 10.08 -5.18 6.54
C GLY A 14 9.97 -6.63 7.01
N TYR A 15 9.31 -7.50 6.22
CA TYR A 15 9.35 -8.92 6.48
C TYR A 15 10.67 -9.49 5.97
N GLU A 16 11.48 -10.03 6.88
CA GLU A 16 12.67 -10.83 6.54
C GLU A 16 12.31 -12.31 6.33
N ALA A 17 11.17 -12.75 6.85
CA ALA A 17 10.70 -14.12 6.71
C ALA A 17 9.97 -14.32 5.37
N ILE A 18 10.27 -15.45 4.73
CA ILE A 18 9.69 -15.88 3.45
C ILE A 18 8.54 -16.88 3.62
N GLY A 19 8.26 -17.30 4.86
CA GLY A 19 7.17 -18.21 5.18
C GLY A 19 6.97 -18.41 6.68
N PHE A 20 6.25 -19.47 7.03
CA PHE A 20 6.05 -19.89 8.42
C PHE A 20 6.14 -21.40 8.54
N ASP A 21 6.86 -21.85 9.57
CA ASP A 21 6.86 -23.23 10.01
C ASP A 21 5.87 -23.39 11.16
N LEU A 22 5.01 -24.39 11.04
CA LEU A 22 4.15 -24.82 12.12
C LEU A 22 4.77 -26.04 12.79
N SER A 23 5.21 -25.88 14.03
CA SER A 23 5.67 -26.99 14.86
C SER A 23 4.66 -27.26 15.97
N LEU A 24 4.41 -28.54 16.24
CA LEU A 24 3.64 -28.96 17.40
C LEU A 24 4.60 -29.08 18.58
N SER A 25 4.38 -28.29 19.62
CA SER A 25 5.06 -28.46 20.90
C SER A 25 4.53 -29.72 21.62
N ASP A 26 5.32 -30.30 22.52
CA ASP A 26 4.95 -31.44 23.38
C ASP A 26 3.61 -31.25 24.11
N ASN A 27 3.17 -30.01 24.34
CA ASN A 27 1.89 -29.68 24.95
C ASN A 27 0.72 -29.53 23.94
N GLN A 28 0.84 -30.06 22.72
CA GLN A 28 -0.16 -29.94 21.64
C GLN A 28 -0.49 -28.50 21.19
N THR A 29 0.27 -27.51 21.64
CA THR A 29 0.14 -26.13 21.15
C THR A 29 0.90 -26.00 19.84
N SER A 30 0.20 -25.55 18.79
CA SER A 30 0.82 -25.21 17.51
C SER A 30 1.54 -23.87 17.63
N ILE A 31 2.85 -23.85 17.35
CA ILE A 31 3.68 -22.65 17.33
C ILE A 31 4.01 -22.32 15.88
N LEU A 32 3.60 -21.13 15.44
CA LEU A 32 4.01 -20.55 14.17
C LEU A 32 5.35 -19.83 14.36
N SER A 33 6.38 -20.34 13.70
CA SER A 33 7.72 -19.74 13.64
C SER A 33 7.95 -19.14 12.26
N PRO A 34 8.53 -17.94 12.13
CA PRO A 34 8.92 -17.41 10.83
C PRO A 34 9.99 -18.29 10.18
N ALA A 35 9.83 -18.60 8.89
CA ALA A 35 10.83 -19.29 8.08
C ALA A 35 11.63 -18.27 7.26
N PHE A 36 12.95 -18.39 7.26
CA PHE A 36 13.87 -17.44 6.60
C PHE A 36 14.64 -18.07 5.44
N ASP A 37 14.65 -19.40 5.36
CA ASP A 37 15.28 -20.19 4.33
C ASP A 37 14.23 -20.96 3.52
N LEU A 38 14.65 -21.37 2.32
CA LEU A 38 13.84 -22.13 1.39
C LEU A 38 14.41 -23.56 1.36
N PRO A 39 13.74 -24.55 1.96
CA PRO A 39 14.26 -25.92 1.98
C PRO A 39 14.44 -26.47 0.57
N ASP A 40 15.53 -27.20 0.31
CA ASP A 40 15.80 -27.77 -1.01
C ASP A 40 14.69 -28.74 -1.48
N ASP A 41 13.99 -29.37 -0.52
CA ASP A 41 12.93 -30.34 -0.79
C ASP A 41 11.66 -29.70 -1.37
N ILE A 42 11.49 -28.37 -1.29
CA ILE A 42 10.34 -27.67 -1.89
C ILE A 42 10.59 -27.17 -3.32
N ALA A 43 11.85 -27.13 -3.77
CA ALA A 43 12.22 -26.64 -5.10
C ALA A 43 11.47 -27.35 -6.25
N PRO A 44 11.31 -28.69 -6.25
CA PRO A 44 10.58 -29.37 -7.32
C PRO A 44 9.12 -28.89 -7.47
N ALA A 45 8.44 -28.60 -6.36
CA ALA A 45 7.06 -28.11 -6.37
C ALA A 45 6.95 -26.66 -6.86
N LEU A 46 7.96 -25.83 -6.57
CA LEU A 46 8.05 -24.46 -7.09
C LEU A 46 8.24 -24.43 -8.61
N GLU A 47 9.11 -25.30 -9.13
CA GLU A 47 9.46 -25.33 -10.55
C GLU A 47 8.37 -25.96 -11.42
N SER A 48 7.91 -27.15 -11.03
CA SER A 48 6.90 -27.91 -11.79
C SER A 48 5.49 -27.33 -11.68
N ARG A 49 5.18 -26.64 -10.56
CA ARG A 49 3.83 -26.17 -10.20
C ARG A 49 2.83 -27.32 -10.03
N GLU A 50 3.32 -28.50 -9.70
CA GLU A 50 2.51 -29.69 -9.46
C GLU A 50 2.59 -30.11 -7.98
N VAL A 51 1.61 -30.91 -7.56
CA VAL A 51 1.64 -31.53 -6.23
C VAL A 51 2.68 -32.63 -6.24
N HIS A 52 3.62 -32.58 -5.29
CA HIS A 52 4.61 -33.63 -5.08
C HIS A 52 4.29 -34.42 -3.82
N VAL A 53 4.42 -35.73 -3.91
CA VAL A 53 4.29 -36.64 -2.77
C VAL A 53 5.55 -37.50 -2.72
N GLU A 54 6.29 -37.40 -1.62
CA GLU A 54 7.45 -38.21 -1.33
C GLU A 54 7.08 -39.23 -0.26
N LEU A 55 7.11 -40.52 -0.60
CA LEU A 55 6.86 -41.61 0.33
C LEU A 55 8.19 -42.16 0.82
N SER A 56 8.36 -42.28 2.15
CA SER A 56 9.59 -42.84 2.74
C SER A 56 9.28 -43.74 3.94
N ALA A 57 10.29 -44.47 4.41
CA ALA A 57 10.17 -45.31 5.61
C ALA A 57 9.98 -44.49 6.90
N GLU A 58 10.44 -43.23 6.91
CA GLU A 58 10.38 -42.36 8.09
C GLU A 58 9.10 -41.55 8.13
N ALA A 59 8.72 -40.96 6.99
CA ALA A 59 7.52 -40.15 6.86
C ALA A 59 7.12 -39.93 5.40
N ASN A 60 5.86 -39.58 5.17
CA ASN A 60 5.36 -39.16 3.87
C ASN A 60 5.33 -37.63 3.82
N ARG A 61 5.94 -37.01 2.81
CA ARG A 61 5.95 -35.55 2.64
C ARG A 61 5.08 -35.17 1.47
N VAL A 62 4.33 -34.09 1.62
CA VAL A 62 3.46 -33.57 0.57
C VAL A 62 3.73 -32.09 0.38
N TYR A 63 3.85 -31.71 -0.88
CA TYR A 63 4.17 -30.37 -1.32
C TYR A 63 3.08 -29.91 -2.26
N VAL A 64 2.36 -28.86 -1.87
CA VAL A 64 1.24 -28.32 -2.65
C VAL A 64 1.57 -26.88 -3.02
N PRO A 65 1.80 -26.57 -4.31
CA PRO A 65 2.11 -25.22 -4.73
C PRO A 65 0.90 -24.30 -4.55
N ILE A 66 1.15 -23.12 -3.99
CA ILE A 66 0.15 -22.06 -3.81
C ILE A 66 0.14 -21.24 -5.09
N ILE A 67 -0.81 -21.49 -5.99
CA ILE A 67 -0.82 -20.89 -7.32
C ILE A 67 -1.89 -19.80 -7.40
N LEU A 68 -1.52 -18.64 -7.92
CA LEU A 68 -2.43 -17.55 -8.23
C LEU A 68 -2.21 -17.09 -9.66
N ARG A 69 -3.25 -17.20 -10.50
CA ARG A 69 -3.23 -16.73 -11.90
C ARG A 69 -2.04 -17.26 -12.71
N GLY A 70 -1.68 -18.54 -12.50
CA GLY A 70 -0.60 -19.22 -13.22
C GLY A 70 0.79 -19.01 -12.62
N GLU A 71 0.90 -18.33 -11.49
CA GLU A 71 2.18 -18.07 -10.82
C GLU A 71 2.21 -18.67 -9.41
N VAL A 72 3.37 -19.22 -9.05
CA VAL A 72 3.57 -19.86 -7.75
C VAL A 72 3.95 -18.79 -6.73
N LEU A 73 3.09 -18.64 -5.70
CA LEU A 73 3.31 -17.75 -4.57
C LEU A 73 4.18 -18.38 -3.48
N GLY A 74 4.21 -19.71 -3.42
CA GLY A 74 4.93 -20.49 -2.43
C GLY A 74 4.50 -21.95 -2.44
N VAL A 75 4.88 -22.71 -1.41
CA VAL A 75 4.53 -24.12 -1.26
C VAL A 75 3.97 -24.36 0.14
N LEU A 76 2.82 -25.03 0.22
CA LEU A 76 2.35 -25.64 1.45
C LEU A 76 3.00 -27.02 1.58
N ARG A 77 3.85 -27.18 2.59
CA ARG A 77 4.52 -28.43 2.93
C ARG A 77 3.93 -29.02 4.20
N PHE A 78 3.66 -30.32 4.20
CA PHE A 78 3.27 -31.04 5.42
C PHE A 78 3.81 -32.47 5.42
N ILE A 79 3.99 -33.00 6.63
CA ILE A 79 4.55 -34.32 6.88
C ILE A 79 3.45 -35.19 7.48
N LEU A 80 3.28 -36.39 6.94
CA LEU A 80 2.35 -37.42 7.38
C LEU A 80 3.13 -38.65 7.89
N PRO A 81 2.56 -39.41 8.82
CA PRO A 81 3.12 -40.70 9.24
C PRO A 81 3.35 -41.66 8.04
N PRO A 82 4.39 -42.51 8.08
CA PRO A 82 4.73 -43.40 6.97
C PRO A 82 3.63 -44.44 6.68
N ASP A 83 2.86 -44.83 7.69
CA ASP A 83 1.71 -45.75 7.60
C ASP A 83 0.42 -45.09 7.06
N GLN A 84 0.44 -43.78 6.78
CA GLN A 84 -0.71 -43.02 6.33
C GLN A 84 -0.42 -42.22 5.05
N PRO A 85 -0.26 -42.89 3.90
CA PRO A 85 -0.10 -42.19 2.63
C PRO A 85 -1.34 -41.33 2.32
N PRO A 86 -1.16 -40.15 1.71
CA PRO A 86 -2.27 -39.30 1.31
C PRO A 86 -3.08 -39.98 0.21
N SER A 87 -4.40 -40.01 0.36
CA SER A 87 -5.29 -40.46 -0.72
C SER A 87 -5.54 -39.31 -1.71
N GLU A 88 -5.88 -39.65 -2.96
CA GLU A 88 -6.25 -38.66 -3.99
C GLU A 88 -7.32 -37.69 -3.48
N ARG A 89 -8.38 -38.21 -2.85
CA ARG A 89 -9.44 -37.39 -2.26
C ARG A 89 -8.95 -36.40 -1.20
N LYS A 90 -7.93 -36.76 -0.41
CA LYS A 90 -7.31 -35.83 0.55
C LYS A 90 -6.49 -34.77 -0.18
N LEU A 91 -5.74 -35.16 -1.22
CA LEU A 91 -4.97 -34.21 -2.03
C LEU A 91 -5.89 -33.21 -2.74
N ASP A 92 -7.00 -33.64 -3.30
CA ASP A 92 -8.00 -32.76 -3.95
C ASP A 92 -8.59 -31.74 -2.97
N LEU A 93 -8.89 -32.18 -1.74
CA LEU A 93 -9.38 -31.30 -0.69
C LEU A 93 -8.32 -30.26 -0.31
N ILE A 94 -7.06 -30.69 -0.16
CA ILE A 94 -5.95 -29.80 0.20
C ILE A 94 -5.70 -28.80 -0.92
N GLN A 95 -5.70 -29.22 -2.17
CA GLN A 95 -5.59 -28.32 -3.32
C GLN A 95 -6.70 -27.27 -3.30
N SER A 96 -7.95 -27.69 -3.04
CA SER A 96 -9.07 -26.76 -2.93
C SER A 96 -8.91 -25.74 -1.78
N VAL A 97 -8.27 -26.14 -0.68
CA VAL A 97 -7.96 -25.24 0.44
C VAL A 97 -6.83 -24.28 0.07
N VAL A 98 -5.80 -24.78 -0.60
CA VAL A 98 -4.66 -23.99 -1.07
C VAL A 98 -5.09 -22.94 -2.11
N ASP A 99 -5.99 -23.28 -3.01
CA ASP A 99 -6.56 -22.32 -3.97
C ASP A 99 -7.30 -21.18 -3.26
N ARG A 100 -8.04 -21.49 -2.19
CA ARG A 100 -8.70 -20.47 -1.36
C ARG A 100 -7.70 -19.64 -0.57
N LEU A 101 -6.62 -20.24 -0.09
CA LEU A 101 -5.53 -19.54 0.58
C LEU A 101 -4.88 -18.53 -0.37
N ALA A 102 -4.57 -18.93 -1.61
CA ALA A 102 -3.99 -18.04 -2.61
C ALA A 102 -4.86 -16.79 -2.86
N LEU A 103 -6.18 -16.97 -2.98
CA LEU A 103 -7.13 -15.87 -3.11
C LEU A 103 -7.20 -14.99 -1.86
N ALA A 104 -7.19 -15.59 -0.68
CA ALA A 104 -7.23 -14.85 0.59
C ALA A 104 -5.97 -13.99 0.79
N LEU A 105 -4.79 -14.53 0.45
CA LEU A 105 -3.53 -13.79 0.47
C LEU A 105 -3.63 -12.58 -0.47
N GLU A 106 -4.05 -12.78 -1.72
CA GLU A 106 -4.18 -11.68 -2.68
C GLU A 106 -5.15 -10.60 -2.21
N ASN A 107 -6.31 -10.99 -1.68
CA ASN A 107 -7.28 -10.05 -1.13
C ASN A 107 -6.69 -9.26 0.04
N LYS A 108 -5.91 -9.91 0.91
CA LYS A 108 -5.22 -9.25 2.02
C LYS A 108 -4.20 -8.23 1.50
N ARG A 109 -3.39 -8.60 0.51
CA ARG A 109 -2.42 -7.71 -0.15
C ARG A 109 -3.11 -6.49 -0.77
N LEU A 110 -4.15 -6.71 -1.58
CA LEU A 110 -4.91 -5.64 -2.24
C LEU A 110 -5.60 -4.72 -1.23
N PHE A 111 -6.19 -5.29 -0.17
CA PHE A 111 -6.80 -4.52 0.90
C PHE A 111 -5.78 -3.64 1.62
N GLU A 112 -4.60 -4.17 1.94
CA GLU A 112 -3.53 -3.39 2.57
C GLU A 112 -2.99 -2.28 1.66
N GLN A 113 -2.83 -2.57 0.37
CA GLN A 113 -2.45 -1.55 -0.62
C GLN A 113 -3.48 -0.42 -0.70
N SER A 114 -4.77 -0.77 -0.80
CA SER A 114 -5.87 0.20 -0.80
C SER A 114 -5.90 1.03 0.49
N ARG A 115 -5.74 0.38 1.65
CA ARG A 115 -5.69 1.05 2.95
C ARG A 115 -4.50 2.04 3.03
N SER A 116 -3.33 1.62 2.58
CA SER A 116 -2.13 2.47 2.55
C SER A 116 -2.31 3.68 1.64
N GLN A 117 -2.91 3.49 0.46
CA GLN A 117 -3.26 4.60 -0.44
C GLN A 117 -4.25 5.57 0.22
N ALA A 118 -5.33 5.07 0.81
CA ALA A 118 -6.32 5.91 1.48
C ALA A 118 -5.70 6.71 2.65
N ILE A 119 -4.76 6.13 3.40
CA ILE A 119 -4.01 6.85 4.44
C ILE A 119 -3.18 7.99 3.83
N ARG A 120 -2.49 7.75 2.72
CA ARG A 120 -1.70 8.77 2.01
C ARG A 120 -2.58 9.91 1.49
N GLU A 121 -3.70 9.59 0.86
CA GLU A 121 -4.65 10.58 0.35
C GLU A 121 -5.29 11.41 1.47
N ARG A 122 -5.62 10.78 2.61
CA ARG A 122 -6.14 11.51 3.78
C ARG A 122 -5.13 12.51 4.30
N LYS A 123 -3.86 12.12 4.44
CA LYS A 123 -2.79 13.03 4.85
C LYS A 123 -2.61 14.17 3.86
N ALA A 124 -2.60 13.90 2.56
CA ALA A 124 -2.50 14.95 1.54
C ALA A 124 -3.67 15.94 1.61
N ASN A 125 -4.90 15.45 1.78
CA ASN A 125 -6.10 16.29 1.93
C ASN A 125 -6.10 17.11 3.23
N GLU A 126 -5.59 16.55 4.34
CA GLU A 126 -5.43 17.26 5.60
C GLU A 126 -4.49 18.45 5.43
N VAL A 127 -3.31 18.22 4.85
CA VAL A 127 -2.33 19.28 4.56
C VAL A 127 -2.90 20.32 3.59
N ALA A 128 -3.61 19.90 2.53
CA ALA A 128 -4.23 20.83 1.59
C ALA A 128 -5.28 21.73 2.26
N ARG A 129 -6.06 21.20 3.21
CA ARG A 129 -7.02 22.00 3.98
C ARG A 129 -6.32 23.02 4.89
N GLU A 130 -5.23 22.63 5.55
CA GLU A 130 -4.43 23.55 6.37
C GLU A 130 -3.84 24.69 5.52
N LEU A 131 -3.36 24.38 4.31
CA LEU A 131 -2.86 25.36 3.34
C LEU A 131 -3.93 26.37 2.93
N ILE A 132 -5.14 25.89 2.61
CA ILE A 132 -6.27 26.75 2.21
C ILE A 132 -6.78 27.59 3.38
N GLY A 133 -6.71 27.06 4.61
CA GLY A 133 -7.15 27.75 5.83
C GLY A 133 -6.17 28.81 6.35
N ALA A 134 -4.92 28.82 5.88
CA ALA A 134 -3.93 29.80 6.30
C ALA A 134 -4.23 31.17 5.68
N THR A 135 -4.36 32.19 6.54
CA THR A 135 -4.72 33.56 6.12
C THR A 135 -3.51 34.42 5.79
N GLU A 136 -2.33 34.07 6.32
CA GLU A 136 -1.09 34.78 6.10
C GLU A 136 -0.23 34.06 5.06
N VAL A 137 0.29 34.80 4.07
CA VAL A 137 1.17 34.24 3.02
C VAL A 137 2.36 33.50 3.62
N ARG A 138 2.91 34.00 4.73
CA ARG A 138 4.03 33.37 5.42
C ARG A 138 3.67 31.98 5.96
N ASP A 139 2.45 31.80 6.45
CA ASP A 139 2.00 30.53 7.02
C ASP A 139 1.75 29.49 5.94
N VAL A 140 1.18 29.92 4.80
CA VAL A 140 1.04 29.09 3.59
C VAL A 140 2.42 28.59 3.13
N LEU A 141 3.41 29.49 3.01
CA LEU A 141 4.76 29.14 2.56
C LEU A 141 5.48 28.20 3.53
N ASN A 142 5.38 28.45 4.84
CA ASN A 142 5.98 27.59 5.86
C ASN A 142 5.36 26.19 5.86
N LEU A 143 4.05 26.11 5.72
CA LEU A 143 3.33 24.84 5.68
C LEU A 143 3.67 24.05 4.40
N ALA A 144 3.72 24.72 3.25
CA ALA A 144 4.14 24.11 2.00
C ALA A 144 5.58 23.58 2.11
N ALA A 145 6.51 24.37 2.68
CA ALA A 145 7.89 23.96 2.85
C ALA A 145 8.04 22.68 3.71
N ARG A 146 7.33 22.62 4.84
CA ARG A 146 7.30 21.44 5.72
C ARG A 146 6.71 20.22 5.03
N MET A 147 5.64 20.38 4.25
CA MET A 147 5.04 19.28 3.49
C MET A 147 6.06 18.60 2.56
N PHE A 148 6.81 19.37 1.79
CA PHE A 148 7.81 18.81 0.89
C PHE A 148 8.91 18.05 1.66
N THR A 149 9.32 18.55 2.82
CA THR A 149 10.33 17.89 3.65
C THR A 149 9.79 16.62 4.33
N ASP A 150 8.67 16.71 5.04
CA ASP A 150 8.20 15.66 5.95
C ASP A 150 7.36 14.58 5.25
N VAL A 151 6.55 14.98 4.25
CA VAL A 151 5.62 14.06 3.56
C VAL A 151 6.27 13.46 2.32
N LEU A 152 7.02 14.27 1.57
CA LEU A 152 7.64 13.87 0.30
C LEU A 152 9.12 13.48 0.45
N GLY A 153 9.70 13.63 1.66
CA GLY A 153 11.09 13.28 1.92
C GLY A 153 12.09 14.20 1.22
N ALA A 154 11.71 15.44 0.89
CA ALA A 154 12.61 16.38 0.27
C ALA A 154 13.74 16.75 1.23
N ILE A 155 14.98 16.63 0.74
CA ILE A 155 16.18 16.99 1.51
C ILE A 155 16.36 18.52 1.54
N HIS A 156 15.90 19.23 0.51
CA HIS A 156 15.92 20.69 0.42
C HIS A 156 14.65 21.21 -0.25
N THR A 157 14.03 22.24 0.31
CA THR A 157 12.85 22.92 -0.23
C THR A 157 13.10 24.41 -0.38
N HIS A 158 12.90 24.95 -1.59
CA HIS A 158 13.01 26.39 -1.88
C HIS A 158 11.69 26.87 -2.50
N ILE A 159 11.09 27.90 -1.91
CA ILE A 159 9.89 28.55 -2.45
C ILE A 159 10.22 30.01 -2.77
N GLN A 160 10.03 30.42 -4.03
CA GLN A 160 10.27 31.80 -4.49
C GLN A 160 8.97 32.41 -5.01
N LEU A 161 8.70 33.66 -4.61
CA LEU A 161 7.57 34.44 -5.09
C LEU A 161 8.08 35.61 -5.93
N GLN A 162 7.43 35.89 -7.06
CA GLN A 162 7.76 37.04 -7.88
C GLN A 162 7.06 38.30 -7.31
N PRO A 163 7.80 39.38 -6.99
CA PRO A 163 7.27 40.52 -6.24
C PRO A 163 6.12 41.28 -6.93
N ASP A 164 6.08 41.29 -8.27
CA ASP A 164 5.20 42.18 -9.03
C ASP A 164 3.78 41.63 -9.28
N VAL A 165 3.48 40.40 -8.86
CA VAL A 165 2.16 39.76 -9.07
C VAL A 165 1.17 40.09 -7.94
N MET A 166 1.65 40.44 -6.74
CA MET A 166 0.78 40.76 -5.59
C MET A 166 0.18 42.18 -5.62
N LYS A 167 0.74 43.11 -6.41
CA LYS A 167 0.24 44.50 -6.50
C LYS A 167 -1.06 44.62 -7.30
N SER A 168 -1.33 43.69 -8.22
CA SER A 168 -2.47 43.79 -9.13
C SER A 168 -3.80 43.31 -8.54
N ALA A 169 -3.79 42.55 -7.44
CA ALA A 169 -5.01 42.00 -6.83
C ALA A 169 -5.71 42.97 -5.86
N THR A 170 -4.99 43.96 -5.32
CA THR A 170 -5.53 44.91 -4.31
C THR A 170 -6.25 46.11 -4.96
N MET A 171 -6.19 46.28 -6.28
CA MET A 171 -6.61 47.52 -6.96
C MET A 171 -8.01 47.49 -7.63
N THR A 172 -8.89 46.55 -7.27
CA THR A 172 -10.24 46.45 -7.88
C THR A 172 -11.40 46.89 -6.97
N HIS A 173 -11.14 47.42 -5.77
CA HIS A 173 -12.20 47.97 -4.91
C HIS A 173 -12.15 49.50 -4.82
N GLU A 174 -12.15 50.18 -5.98
CA GLU A 174 -12.57 51.59 -6.02
C GLU A 174 -14.10 51.64 -5.99
N VAL A 175 -14.63 52.11 -4.86
CA VAL A 175 -16.03 52.53 -4.70
C VAL A 175 -16.29 53.63 -5.74
N PRO A 176 -17.31 53.52 -6.61
CA PRO A 176 -17.64 54.61 -7.53
C PRO A 176 -18.12 55.79 -6.70
N SER A 177 -17.37 56.90 -6.76
CA SER A 177 -17.83 58.20 -6.29
C SER A 177 -19.02 58.63 -7.16
N ILE A 178 -20.21 58.64 -6.58
CA ILE A 178 -21.36 59.33 -7.16
C ILE A 178 -21.06 60.83 -7.10
N SER A 179 -20.65 61.38 -8.24
CA SER A 179 -20.69 62.82 -8.49
C SER A 179 -22.15 63.22 -8.71
N ALA A 180 -22.74 63.87 -7.72
CA ALA A 180 -24.02 64.55 -7.88
C ALA A 180 -23.83 65.76 -8.82
N ASP A 181 -24.29 65.58 -10.05
CA ASP A 181 -24.67 66.64 -10.97
C ASP A 181 -25.77 67.50 -10.32
N SER A 182 -25.51 68.80 -10.17
CA SER A 182 -26.58 69.80 -10.09
C SER A 182 -26.14 71.06 -10.78
N SER A 183 -26.32 71.01 -12.09
CA SER A 183 -26.53 72.14 -12.98
C SER A 183 -27.53 73.15 -12.38
N VAL A 184 -27.09 74.38 -12.10
CA VAL A 184 -27.95 75.57 -12.12
C VAL A 184 -27.17 76.70 -12.79
N GLY A 185 -27.47 76.92 -14.06
CA GLY A 185 -27.09 78.10 -14.84
C GLY A 185 -28.33 78.68 -15.52
N GLY A 186 -28.46 80.01 -15.47
CA GLY A 186 -29.56 80.81 -16.04
C GLY A 186 -30.23 81.63 -14.94
N GLU A 187 -30.35 82.95 -14.99
CA GLU A 187 -30.32 83.89 -16.10
C GLU A 187 -29.88 85.28 -15.56
N SER A 188 -29.11 86.03 -16.36
CA SER A 188 -28.91 87.46 -16.19
C SER A 188 -29.60 88.17 -17.35
N ASN A 189 -30.60 89.00 -17.05
CA ASN A 189 -31.26 89.88 -17.99
C ASN A 189 -31.31 91.30 -17.41
N ALA A 190 -30.45 92.18 -17.92
CA ALA A 190 -30.59 93.64 -18.06
C ALA A 190 -29.22 94.26 -18.40
#